data_AF-A0A529FBE7-F1
#
_entry.id   AF-A0A529FBE7-F1
#
_cell.length_a   1.000
_cell.length_b   1.000
_cell.length_c   1.000
_cell.angle_alpha   90.00
_cell.angle_beta   90.00
_cell.angle_gamma   90.00
#
_symmetry.space_group_name_H-M   'P 1'
#
loop_
_entity.id
_entity.type
_entity.pdbx_description
1 polymer ?
#
loop_
_entity_poly.entity_id
_entity_poly.type
_entity_poly.pdbx_seq_one_letter_code
_entity_poly.pdbx_strand_id
1 'polypeptide(L)'
;MKAKLGMSPIAWWNDDLVELSDDVSLEECLRQSRSAGFTGMEMGRRFPNDPKVMLPILKEADVTLCGGWFSGTLVDEEMARNKDRIQPMIDLFKA
;
A
#
# COMPACT_ATOMS: atom_id res chain seq x y z
N MET A 1 -0.13 22.39 -8.58
CA MET A 1 -0.22 21.24 -9.52
C MET A 1 -1.56 20.55 -9.29
N LYS A 2 -2.28 20.08 -10.33
CA LYS A 2 -3.57 19.37 -10.15
C LYS A 2 -3.42 17.87 -9.84
N ALA A 3 -2.28 17.26 -10.20
CA ALA A 3 -1.99 15.87 -9.93
C ALA A 3 -1.45 15.67 -8.50
N LYS A 4 -1.78 14.53 -7.89
CA LYS A 4 -1.14 14.02 -6.67
C LYS A 4 -0.12 12.96 -7.09
N LEU A 5 1.10 13.03 -6.55
CA LEU A 5 2.17 12.11 -6.90
C LEU A 5 2.28 11.02 -5.82
N GLY A 6 2.14 9.77 -6.23
CA GLY A 6 2.29 8.59 -5.39
C GLY A 6 3.54 7.79 -5.73
N MET A 7 3.95 6.92 -4.80
CA MET A 7 5.06 5.99 -4.98
C MET A 7 4.63 4.56 -4.62
N SER A 8 5.29 3.56 -5.19
CA SER A 8 5.13 2.17 -4.79
C SER A 8 6.24 1.77 -3.80
N PRO A 9 5.92 1.04 -2.71
CA PRO A 9 6.92 0.65 -1.71
C PRO A 9 7.96 -0.34 -2.25
N ILE A 10 7.76 -0.89 -3.45
CA ILE A 10 8.72 -1.76 -4.13
C ILE A 10 10.09 -1.11 -4.35
N ALA A 11 10.16 0.23 -4.33
CA ALA A 11 11.42 0.97 -4.38
C ALA A 11 12.30 0.79 -3.12
N TRP A 12 11.73 0.30 -2.02
CA TRP A 12 12.43 0.09 -0.75
C TRP A 12 12.60 -1.37 -0.37
N TRP A 13 11.63 -2.23 -0.66
CA TRP A 13 11.72 -3.66 -0.39
C TRP A 13 10.94 -4.46 -1.44
N ASN A 14 11.20 -5.75 -1.54
CA ASN A 14 10.39 -6.62 -2.38
C ASN A 14 9.40 -7.45 -1.56
N ASP A 15 8.18 -7.61 -2.08
CA ASP A 15 7.13 -8.39 -1.42
C ASP A 15 7.21 -9.89 -1.73
N ASP A 16 7.74 -10.27 -2.91
CA ASP A 16 7.88 -11.65 -3.37
C ASP A 16 9.24 -12.27 -2.98
N LEU A 17 10.32 -11.48 -3.08
CA LEU A 17 11.69 -11.84 -2.71
C LEU A 17 12.09 -11.07 -1.44
N VAL A 18 11.58 -11.53 -0.30
CA VAL A 18 11.65 -10.82 0.99
C VAL A 18 13.07 -10.55 1.48
N GLU A 19 14.06 -11.28 0.97
CA GLU A 19 15.49 -11.09 1.23
C GLU A 19 16.07 -9.83 0.56
N LEU A 20 15.38 -9.27 -0.44
CA LEU A 20 15.79 -8.04 -1.10
C LEU A 20 15.32 -6.83 -0.28
N SER A 21 16.28 -6.27 0.47
CA SER A 21 16.15 -5.07 1.31
C SER A 21 15.15 -5.22 2.46
N ASP A 22 15.49 -6.08 3.42
CA ASP A 22 14.70 -6.25 4.64
C ASP A 22 14.96 -5.18 5.71
N ASP A 23 15.97 -4.35 5.51
CA ASP A 23 16.50 -3.35 6.45
C ASP A 23 15.71 -2.03 6.52
N VAL A 24 14.76 -1.80 5.60
CA VAL A 24 13.98 -0.54 5.56
C VAL A 24 12.60 -0.72 6.20
N SER A 25 12.33 0.01 7.29
CA SER A 25 11.00 -0.02 7.93
C SER A 25 9.93 0.73 7.10
N LEU A 26 8.66 0.51 7.43
CA LEU A 26 7.54 1.25 6.83
C LEU A 26 7.68 2.76 7.08
N GLU A 27 8.01 3.14 8.32
CA GLU A 27 8.17 4.53 8.74
C GLU A 27 9.29 5.22 7.94
N GLU A 28 10.41 4.53 7.74
CA GLU A 28 11.54 5.06 6.98
C GLU A 28 11.21 5.21 5.49
N CYS A 29 10.52 4.23 4.90
CA CYS A 29 10.00 4.32 3.53
C CYS A 29 9.07 5.54 3.35
N LEU A 30 8.10 5.72 4.26
CA LEU A 30 7.19 6.86 4.21
C LEU A 30 7.93 8.19 4.39
N ARG A 31 8.87 8.27 5.33
CA ARG A 31 9.70 9.47 5.58
C ARG A 31 10.51 9.84 4.34
N GLN A 32 11.19 8.86 3.72
CA GLN A 32 11.98 9.09 2.51
C GLN A 32 11.09 9.51 1.33
N SER A 33 9.97 8.83 1.10
CA SER A 33 8.99 9.16 0.07
C SER A 33 8.47 10.60 0.22
N ARG A 34 8.07 10.99 1.44
CA ARG A 34 7.62 12.35 1.74
C ARG A 34 8.71 13.38 1.49
N SER A 35 9.95 13.10 1.91
CA SER A 35 11.10 13.99 1.70
C SER A 35 11.44 14.19 0.22
N ALA A 36 11.15 13.20 -0.63
CA ALA A 36 11.29 13.27 -2.08
C ALA A 36 10.12 14.02 -2.78
N GLY A 37 9.12 14.49 -2.02
CA GLY A 37 8.02 15.32 -2.52
C GLY A 37 6.74 14.55 -2.88
N PHE A 38 6.69 13.23 -2.65
CA PHE A 38 5.48 12.44 -2.88
C PHE A 38 4.48 12.64 -1.74
N THR A 39 3.20 12.53 -2.08
CA THR A 39 2.06 12.68 -1.14
C THR A 39 1.16 11.44 -1.12
N GLY A 40 1.44 10.46 -1.97
CA GLY A 40 0.76 9.17 -2.02
C GLY A 40 1.73 8.00 -1.85
N MET A 41 1.25 6.88 -1.34
CA MET A 41 1.95 5.61 -1.29
C MET A 41 1.00 4.46 -1.62
N GLU A 42 1.46 3.46 -2.37
CA GLU A 42 0.72 2.21 -2.57
C GLU A 42 0.90 1.26 -1.37
N MET A 43 -0.06 0.37 -1.17
CA MET A 43 0.00 -0.67 -0.14
C MET A 43 0.98 -1.79 -0.53
N GLY A 44 1.89 -2.14 0.37
CA GLY A 44 2.77 -3.33 0.26
C GLY A 44 2.70 -4.22 1.51
N ARG A 45 3.46 -5.32 1.56
CA ARG A 45 3.33 -6.36 2.61
C ARG A 45 3.53 -5.87 4.05
N ARG A 46 4.28 -4.78 4.24
CA ARG A 46 4.59 -4.22 5.57
C ARG A 46 3.50 -3.29 6.10
N PHE A 47 2.48 -2.97 5.29
CA PHE A 47 1.39 -2.10 5.69
C PHE A 47 0.38 -2.87 6.55
N PRO A 48 -0.11 -2.28 7.65
CA PRO A 48 -1.22 -2.86 8.39
C PRO A 48 -2.50 -2.89 7.54
N ASN A 49 -3.27 -3.97 7.65
CA ASN A 49 -4.56 -4.11 6.96
C ASN A 49 -5.74 -3.52 7.74
N ASP A 50 -5.57 -3.17 9.01
CA ASP A 50 -6.61 -2.51 9.82
C ASP A 50 -6.58 -0.99 9.57
N PRO A 51 -7.65 -0.38 9.03
CA PRO A 51 -7.72 1.07 8.83
C PRO A 51 -7.42 1.87 10.10
N LYS A 52 -7.80 1.36 11.28
CA LYS A 52 -7.57 2.04 12.57
C LYS A 52 -6.09 2.15 12.94
N VAL A 53 -5.26 1.28 12.37
CA VAL A 53 -3.79 1.28 12.57
C VAL A 53 -3.10 1.96 11.40
N MET A 54 -3.51 1.67 10.16
CA MET A 54 -2.87 2.17 8.96
C MET A 54 -3.06 3.69 8.77
N LEU A 55 -4.27 4.21 8.95
CA LEU A 55 -4.57 5.62 8.68
C LEU A 55 -3.80 6.58 9.60
N PRO A 56 -3.64 6.32 10.92
CA PRO A 56 -2.77 7.11 11.77
C PRO A 56 -1.30 7.17 11.30
N ILE A 57 -0.73 6.04 10.88
CA ILE A 57 0.67 5.97 10.39
C ILE A 57 0.86 6.85 9.15
N LEU A 58 -0.05 6.72 8.18
CA LEU A 58 -0.02 7.53 6.96
C LEU A 58 -0.19 9.02 7.26
N LYS A 59 -1.09 9.36 8.18
CA LYS A 59 -1.34 10.74 8.61
C LYS A 59 -0.11 11.36 9.29
N GLU A 60 0.58 10.61 10.14
CA GLU A 60 1.80 11.06 10.80
C GLU A 60 2.91 11.37 9.78
N ALA A 61 2.98 10.59 8.69
CA ALA A 61 3.92 10.82 7.59
C ALA A 61 3.48 11.89 6.57
N ASP A 62 2.28 12.48 6.71
CA ASP A 62 1.66 13.38 5.71
C ASP A 62 1.58 12.75 4.31
N VAL A 63 1.23 11.45 4.27
CA VAL A 63 1.06 10.64 3.07
C VAL A 63 -0.36 10.08 3.02
N THR A 64 -0.89 9.90 1.82
CA THR A 64 -2.19 9.24 1.59
C THR A 64 -2.00 7.88 0.93
N LEU A 65 -2.91 6.94 1.17
CA LEU A 65 -2.92 5.70 0.42
C LEU A 65 -3.48 5.98 -0.99
N CYS A 66 -2.73 5.63 -2.04
CA CYS A 66 -3.13 5.94 -3.42
C CYS A 66 -3.42 4.71 -4.29
N GLY A 67 -3.17 3.50 -3.79
CA GLY A 67 -3.36 2.28 -4.56
C GLY A 67 -2.85 1.05 -3.82
N GLY A 68 -2.99 -0.11 -4.45
CA GLY A 68 -2.47 -1.38 -3.97
C GLY A 68 -2.78 -2.51 -4.93
N TRP A 69 -2.04 -3.61 -4.79
CA TRP A 69 -2.12 -4.75 -5.69
C TRP A 69 -3.14 -5.79 -5.20
N PHE A 70 -3.99 -6.28 -6.11
CA PHE A 70 -4.88 -7.42 -5.87
C PHE A 70 -4.65 -8.49 -6.96
N SER A 71 -4.19 -9.68 -6.54
CA SER A 71 -4.07 -10.84 -7.43
C SER A 71 -5.44 -11.49 -7.66
N GLY A 72 -6.12 -11.08 -8.72
CA GLY A 72 -7.33 -11.75 -9.21
C GLY A 72 -7.00 -13.10 -9.86
N THR A 73 -7.78 -14.13 -9.54
CA THR A 73 -7.58 -15.52 -10.02
C THR A 73 -8.80 -15.99 -10.81
N LEU A 74 -9.30 -15.15 -11.74
CA LEU A 74 -10.54 -15.42 -12.50
C LEU A 74 -10.48 -16.65 -13.42
N VAL A 75 -9.28 -17.13 -13.74
CA VAL A 75 -9.08 -18.37 -14.50
C VAL A 75 -9.39 -19.60 -13.63
N ASP A 76 -9.12 -19.52 -12.33
CA ASP A 76 -9.21 -20.64 -11.38
C ASP A 76 -10.42 -20.52 -10.43
N GLU A 77 -10.94 -19.31 -10.23
CA GLU A 77 -12.00 -18.99 -9.28
C GLU A 77 -13.14 -18.18 -9.91
N GLU A 78 -14.35 -18.39 -9.40
CA GLU A 78 -15.52 -17.60 -9.72
C GLU A 78 -15.33 -16.09 -9.44
N MET A 79 -15.99 -15.26 -10.24
CA MET A 79 -16.02 -13.81 -10.05
C MET A 79 -16.49 -13.42 -8.64
N ALA A 80 -17.47 -14.14 -8.08
CA ALA A 80 -17.99 -13.88 -6.73
C ALA A 80 -16.89 -14.02 -5.66
N ARG A 81 -16.06 -15.08 -5.75
CA ARG A 81 -14.93 -15.31 -4.83
C ARG A 81 -13.89 -14.20 -4.91
N ASN A 82 -13.59 -13.72 -6.12
CA ASN A 82 -12.66 -12.59 -6.31
C ASN A 82 -13.21 -11.29 -5.70
N LYS A 83 -14.53 -11.04 -5.83
CA LYS A 83 -15.19 -9.89 -5.20
C LYS A 83 -15.11 -9.94 -3.67
N ASP A 84 -15.37 -11.11 -3.07
CA ASP A 84 -15.28 -11.28 -1.63
C ASP A 84 -13.83 -11.03 -1.13
N ARG A 85 -12.83 -11.50 -1.88
CA ARG A 85 -11.40 -11.34 -1.53
C ARG A 85 -10.88 -9.91 -1.66
N ILE A 86 -11.36 -9.13 -2.63
CA ILE A 86 -10.94 -7.72 -2.81
C ILE A 86 -11.69 -6.77 -1.87
N GLN A 87 -12.86 -7.17 -1.34
CA GLN A 87 -13.71 -6.29 -0.54
C GLN A 87 -12.99 -5.64 0.67
N PRO A 88 -12.16 -6.34 1.46
CA PRO A 88 -11.42 -5.71 2.55
C PRO A 88 -10.49 -4.56 2.09
N MET A 89 -9.84 -4.72 0.94
CA MET A 89 -8.98 -3.67 0.35
C MET A 89 -9.81 -2.47 -0.11
N ILE A 90 -10.99 -2.73 -0.70
CA ILE A 90 -11.93 -1.65 -1.10
C ILE A 90 -12.40 -0.87 0.13
N ASP A 91 -12.75 -1.57 1.21
CA ASP A 91 -13.22 -0.94 2.44
C ASP A 91 -12.11 -0.11 3.09
N LEU A 92 -10.87 -0.63 3.09
CA LEU A 92 -9.68 0.07 3.55
C LEU A 92 -9.42 1.37 2.76
N PHE A 93 -9.59 1.34 1.43
CA PHE A 93 -9.28 2.49 0.56
C PHE A 93 -10.37 3.57 0.59
N LYS A 94 -11.56 3.25 1.10
CA LYS A 94 -12.67 4.19 1.28
C LYS A 94 -12.66 4.90 2.64
N ALA A 95 -11.96 4.34 3.62
CA ALA A 95 -11.86 4.86 4.99
C ALA A 95 -11.03 6.15 5.04
#